data_AF-H9FJS3-F1
#
_entry.id   AF-H9FJS3-F1
#
_cell.length_a   1.000
_cell.length_b   1.000
_cell.length_c   1.000
_cell.angle_alpha   90.00
_cell.angle_beta   90.00
_cell.angle_gamma   90.00
#
_symmetry.space_group_name_H-M   'P 1'
#
loop_
_entity.id
_entity.type
_entity.pdbx_description
1 polymer ?
#
loop_
_entity_poly.entity_id
_entity_poly.type
_entity_poly.pdbx_seq_one_letter_code
_entity_poly.pdbx_strand_id
1 'polypeptide(L)' 'NISDVVLVRFGLSIAQLIDVDEKNQMMTTNVWVKQEWHDYKLRWDPADYENVTSIRIPSELIWRPDIV' A
#
# COMPACT_ATOMS: atom_id res chain seq x y z
N ASN A 1 -11.57 10.58 19.03
CA ASN A 1 -10.89 9.33 19.39
C ASN A 1 -9.61 9.26 18.55
N ILE A 2 -8.44 9.48 19.15
CA ILE A 2 -7.15 9.71 18.44
C ILE A 2 -6.19 8.52 18.67
N SER A 3 -6.75 7.38 19.07
CA SER A 3 -5.99 6.28 19.68
C SER A 3 -6.03 4.98 18.86
N ASP A 4 -6.78 4.95 17.76
CA ASP A 4 -6.89 3.77 16.92
C ASP A 4 -5.66 3.66 16.01
N VAL A 5 -4.84 2.65 16.26
CA VAL A 5 -3.63 2.35 15.49
C VAL A 5 -4.05 1.70 14.17
N VAL A 6 -3.57 2.26 13.06
CA VAL A 6 -3.73 1.65 11.73
C VAL A 6 -2.57 0.69 11.51
N LEU A 7 -2.87 -0.61 11.44
CA LEU A 7 -1.88 -1.62 11.10
C LEU A 7 -1.70 -1.65 9.58
N VAL A 8 -0.51 -1.22 9.12
CA VAL A 8 -0.13 -1.27 7.72
C VAL A 8 0.79 -2.45 7.48
N ARG A 9 0.38 -3.34 6.57
CA ARG A 9 1.18 -4.49 6.14
C ARG A 9 1.95 -4.11 4.89
N PHE A 10 3.26 -4.33 4.95
CA PHE A 10 4.17 -4.08 3.85
C PHE A 10 4.67 -5.38 3.25
N GLY A 11 4.53 -5.48 1.94
CA GLY A 11 5.18 -6.48 1.12
C GLY A 11 6.15 -5.79 0.17
N LEU A 12 7.36 -6.30 0.09
CA LEU A 12 8.31 -5.94 -0.94
C LEU A 12 8.54 -7.15 -1.84
N SER A 13 8.51 -6.93 -3.15
CA SER A 13 8.84 -7.96 -4.12
C SER A 13 9.83 -7.38 -5.11
N ILE A 14 11.04 -7.94 -5.14
CA ILE A 14 12.08 -7.50 -6.07
C ILE A 14 11.69 -7.97 -7.47
N ALA A 15 11.57 -7.03 -8.40
CA ALA A 15 11.32 -7.33 -9.80
C ALA A 15 12.64 -7.64 -10.52
N GLN A 16 13.64 -6.78 -10.31
CA GLN A 16 14.93 -6.89 -10.99
C GLN A 16 16.03 -6.20 -10.18
N LEU A 17 17.23 -6.79 -10.16
CA LEU A 17 18.45 -6.13 -9.73
C LEU A 17 19.07 -5.44 -10.96
N ILE A 18 19.18 -4.12 -10.91
CA ILE A 18 19.61 -3.30 -12.06
C ILE A 18 21.14 -3.18 -12.03
N ASP A 19 21.72 -2.80 -10.90
CA ASP A 19 23.16 -2.58 -10.77
C ASP A 19 23.63 -2.65 -9.31
N VAL A 20 24.90 -2.99 -9.11
CA VAL A 20 25.59 -2.97 -7.81
C VAL A 20 26.93 -2.28 -7.97
N ASP A 21 27.08 -1.12 -7.34
CA ASP A 21 28.34 -0.41 -7.22
C ASP A 21 28.96 -0.73 -5.85
N GLU A 22 29.85 -1.72 -5.83
CA GLU A 22 30.52 -2.17 -4.61
C GLU A 22 31.46 -1.11 -4.02
N LYS A 23 32.06 -0.26 -4.87
CA LYS A 23 32.99 0.78 -4.43
C LYS A 23 32.27 1.88 -3.67
N ASN A 24 31.06 2.23 -4.11
CA ASN A 24 30.21 3.24 -3.47
C ASN A 24 29.14 2.64 -2.54
N GLN A 25 29.12 1.32 -2.37
CA GLN A 25 28.13 0.56 -1.57
C GLN A 25 26.68 0.87 -1.96
N MET A 26 26.41 1.01 -3.26
CA MET A 26 25.10 1.37 -3.78
C MET A 26 24.49 0.24 -4.59
N MET A 27 23.21 -0.04 -4.35
CA MET A 27 22.44 -1.06 -5.06
C MET A 27 21.22 -0.42 -5.71
N THR A 28 21.07 -0.59 -7.02
CA THR A 28 19.90 -0.12 -7.77
C THR A 28 19.01 -1.31 -8.08
N THR A 29 17.76 -1.31 -7.59
CA THR A 29 16.80 -2.39 -7.82
C THR A 29 15.44 -1.83 -8.21
N ASN A 30 14.74 -2.56 -9.08
CA ASN A 30 13.33 -2.31 -9.35
C ASN A 30 12.51 -3.18 -8.39
N VAL A 31 11.66 -2.55 -7.59
CA VAL A 31 10.86 -3.21 -6.55
C VAL A 31 9.38 -2.88 -6.70
N TRP A 32 8.55 -3.90 -6.48
CA TRP A 32 7.12 -3.72 -6.28
C TRP A 32 6.85 -3.57 -4.79
N VAL A 33 6.28 -2.43 -4.43
CA VAL A 33 5.83 -2.15 -3.06
C VAL A 33 4.34 -2.46 -2.98
N LYS A 34 3.97 -3.38 -2.08
CA LYS A 34 2.59 -3.69 -1.77
C LYS A 34 2.27 -3.20 -0.36
N GLN A 35 1.20 -2.43 -0.24
CA GLN A 35 0.72 -1.90 1.03
C GLN A 35 -0.73 -2.33 1.23
N GLU A 36 -1.04 -2.86 2.41
CA GLU A 36 -2.39 -3.25 2.79
C GLU A 36 -2.72 -2.66 4.15
N TRP A 37 -3.84 -1.95 4.25
CA TRP A 37 -4.36 -1.41 5.50
C TRP A 37 -5.88 -1.46 5.50
N HIS A 38 -6.48 -1.33 6.68
CA HIS A 38 -7.93 -1.23 6.84
C HIS A 38 -8.30 0.20 7.27
N ASP A 39 -9.12 0.87 6.46
CA ASP A 39 -9.69 2.18 6.78
C ASP A 39 -11.15 2.01 7.22
N TYR A 40 -11.46 2.46 8.44
CA TYR A 40 -12.80 2.35 9.02
C TYR A 40 -13.84 3.25 8.32
N LYS A 41 -13.40 4.26 7.56
CA LYS A 41 -14.28 5.14 6.78
C LYS A 41 -14.64 4.56 5.42
N LEU A 42 -13.85 3.62 4.91
CA LEU A 42 -14.04 2.99 3.60
C LEU A 42 -14.70 1.61 3.73
N ARG A 43 -15.77 1.54 4.53
CA ARG A 43 -16.58 0.34 4.74
C ARG A 43 -18.03 0.62 4.35
N TRP A 44 -18.67 -0.36 3.73
CA TRP A 44 -20.08 -0.31 3.38
C TRP A 44 -20.70 -1.71 3.55
N ASP A 45 -22.02 -1.78 3.68
CA ASP A 45 -22.76 -3.03 3.60
C ASP A 45 -23.00 -3.36 2.10
N PRO A 46 -22.51 -4.50 1.57
CA PRO A 46 -22.75 -4.86 0.18
C PRO A 46 -24.24 -4.90 -0.19
N ALA A 47 -25.14 -5.21 0.75
CA ALA A 47 -26.58 -5.29 0.47
C ALA A 47 -27.18 -3.94 0.04
N ASP A 48 -26.60 -2.82 0.51
CA ASP A 48 -27.03 -1.47 0.15
C ASP A 48 -26.51 -1.04 -1.24
N TYR A 49 -25.56 -1.79 -1.81
CA TYR A 49 -24.85 -1.45 -3.05
C TYR A 49 -24.79 -2.64 -4.02
N GLU A 50 -25.94 -3.29 -4.26
CA GLU A 50 -26.07 -4.38 -5.25
C GLU A 50 -25.07 -5.55 -5.08
N ASN A 51 -24.68 -5.85 -3.83
CA ASN A 51 -23.65 -6.83 -3.48
C ASN A 51 -22.24 -6.52 -4.02
N VAL A 52 -21.92 -5.25 -4.25
CA VAL A 52 -20.55 -4.84 -4.57
C VAL A 52 -19.64 -5.06 -3.36
N THR A 53 -18.62 -5.90 -3.52
CA THR A 53 -17.66 -6.25 -2.45
C THR A 53 -16.26 -5.65 -2.66
N SER A 54 -15.98 -5.12 -3.84
CA SER A 54 -14.69 -4.52 -4.18
C SER A 54 -14.84 -3.40 -5.20
N ILE A 55 -14.08 -2.33 -5.02
CA ILE A 55 -14.01 -1.18 -5.90
C ILE A 55 -12.54 -0.75 -6.06
N ARG A 56 -12.23 -0.12 -7.19
CA ARG A 56 -10.90 0.47 -7.44
C ARG A 56 -11.02 1.98 -7.40
N ILE A 57 -10.31 2.61 -6.48
CA ILE A 57 -10.29 4.06 -6.30
C ILE A 57 -8.85 4.55 -6.48
N PRO A 58 -8.61 5.66 -7.21
CA PRO A 58 -7.31 6.31 -7.23
C PRO A 58 -6.81 6.64 -5.82
N SER A 59 -5.53 6.36 -5.55
CA SER A 59 -4.91 6.58 -4.23
C SER A 59 -4.76 8.05 -3.84
N GLU A 60 -5.02 8.98 -4.76
CA GLU A 60 -5.04 10.43 -4.52
C GLU A 60 -6.33 10.89 -3.83
N LEU A 61 -7.41 10.10 -3.91
CA LEU A 61 -8.73 10.43 -3.37
C LEU A 61 -8.94 9.90 -1.94
N ILE A 62 -8.03 9.07 -1.45
CA ILE A 62 -8.12 8.43 -0.14
C ILE A 62 -6.89 8.72 0.70
N TRP A 63 -7.03 8.63 2.02
CA TRP A 63 -5.86 8.65 2.90
C TRP A 63 -5.02 7.40 2.65
N ARG A 64 -3.70 7.59 2.56
CA ARG A 64 -2.70 6.53 2.50
C ARG A 64 -1.64 6.81 3.56
N PRO A 65 -1.02 5.78 4.14
CA PRO A 65 0.13 5.98 5.01
C PRO A 65 1.30 6.57 4.22
N ASP A 66 1.86 7.68 4.71
CA ASP A 66 3.07 8.28 4.12
C ASP A 66 4.30 7.43 4.48
N ILE A 67 5.05 7.02 3.46
CA ILE A 67 6.26 6.20 3.59
C ILE A 67 7.32 6.81 2.68
N VAL A 68 8.51 7.01 3.26
CA VAL A 68 9.70 7.53 2.58
C VAL A 68 10.74 6.44 2.39
#